data_AF-A0A6B2UFA0-F1
#
_entry.id   AF-A0A6B2UFA0-F1
#
_cell.length_a   1.000
_cell.length_b   1.000
_cell.length_c   1.000
_cell.angle_alpha   90.00
_cell.angle_beta   90.00
_cell.angle_gamma   90.00
#
_symmetry.space_group_name_H-M   'P 1'
#
loop_
_entity.id
_entity.type
_entity.pdbx_description
1 polymer ?
#
loop_
_entity_poly.entity_id
_entity_poly.type
_entity_poly.pdbx_seq_one_letter_code
_entity_poly.pdbx_strand_id
1 'polypeptide(L)'
;MAGGLAGLLGAGLIGGPVAEAAGLDLVDLARQKPVPTAAAKTHGLHVKDETRGRAWKVPKVAWPKAGVAAVSLPETARARVKADGLPVGIQRATAKAGPSKADVQLLDRETSRRMGIEGMVLAVRPTSGAAGKANVQVDYSAIRGAYGADWASRLTLKQLPDCVLDAPGSAQCGTGETLDSVVNDTAAGTVSGVVALGKAAVHAQSDPVEAAPSTARSATGLSATSGTVLLAATASASGASGDFGATSLAPSSNWSAGGSNGGFSWSYDIDTPEVPGGVEPELSLGYNSQSVDGRTAATNNQANWIGDGWSMEPGYIERR
;
A
#
# COMPACT_ATOMS: atom_id res chain seq x y z
N MET A 1 51.47 -52.16 -74.41
CA MET A 1 52.32 -53.37 -74.36
C MET A 1 53.17 -53.28 -73.10
N ALA A 2 53.23 -54.39 -72.37
CA ALA A 2 54.22 -54.83 -71.36
C ALA A 2 54.84 -53.78 -70.40
N GLY A 3 54.86 -53.94 -69.07
CA GLY A 3 54.88 -55.15 -68.27
C GLY A 3 56.13 -55.17 -67.38
N GLY A 4 55.98 -55.44 -66.07
CA GLY A 4 57.04 -55.79 -65.11
C GLY A 4 57.81 -54.60 -64.53
N LEU A 5 58.32 -54.57 -63.30
CA LEU A 5 58.50 -55.57 -62.23
C LEU A 5 58.75 -54.74 -60.95
N ALA A 6 57.91 -54.84 -59.91
CA ALA A 6 58.23 -55.44 -58.61
C ALA A 6 59.71 -55.36 -58.15
N GLY A 7 59.98 -54.54 -57.12
CA GLY A 7 61.21 -54.67 -56.31
C GLY A 7 61.45 -53.49 -55.37
N LEU A 8 61.69 -53.81 -54.09
CA LEU A 8 62.25 -52.98 -53.01
C LEU A 8 61.28 -52.09 -52.21
N LEU A 9 60.60 -52.77 -51.29
CA LEU A 9 60.24 -52.25 -49.97
C LEU A 9 61.50 -51.92 -49.15
N GLY A 10 61.48 -50.76 -48.48
CA GLY A 10 62.24 -50.52 -47.26
C GLY A 10 63.21 -49.33 -47.32
N ALA A 11 62.70 -48.12 -47.09
CA ALA A 11 63.25 -47.11 -46.17
C ALA A 11 62.78 -45.68 -46.56
N GLY A 12 62.23 -44.97 -45.57
CA GLY A 12 62.24 -43.51 -45.54
C GLY A 12 60.98 -42.81 -46.05
N LEU A 13 59.99 -42.64 -45.18
CA LEU A 13 59.00 -41.56 -45.29
C LEU A 13 58.19 -41.43 -43.98
N ILE A 14 58.82 -40.99 -42.89
CA ILE A 14 58.11 -40.35 -41.76
C ILE A 14 59.03 -39.25 -41.22
N GLY A 15 58.73 -38.00 -41.55
CA GLY A 15 59.56 -36.86 -41.17
C GLY A 15 58.93 -35.52 -41.57
N GLY A 16 57.70 -35.27 -41.16
CA GLY A 16 57.12 -33.94 -41.13
C GLY A 16 56.35 -33.78 -39.82
N PRO A 17 56.80 -32.94 -38.88
CA PRO A 17 56.08 -32.75 -37.63
C PRO A 17 54.77 -32.01 -37.91
N VAL A 18 53.71 -32.56 -37.35
CA VAL A 18 52.39 -31.96 -37.23
C VAL A 18 52.53 -30.66 -36.43
N ALA A 19 51.96 -29.56 -36.92
CA ALA A 19 51.90 -28.31 -36.17
C ALA A 19 51.05 -28.51 -34.92
N GLU A 20 51.71 -28.65 -33.77
CA GLU A 20 51.07 -28.66 -32.47
C GLU A 20 50.58 -27.24 -32.17
N ALA A 21 49.27 -27.12 -31.90
CA ALA A 21 48.70 -25.89 -31.38
C ALA A 21 49.35 -25.60 -30.03
N ALA A 22 50.25 -24.62 -29.98
CA ALA A 22 50.77 -24.10 -28.73
C ALA A 22 49.59 -23.53 -27.93
N GLY A 23 49.16 -24.26 -26.90
CA GLY A 23 48.24 -23.76 -25.90
C GLY A 23 48.86 -22.50 -25.28
N LEU A 24 48.18 -21.37 -25.44
CA LEU A 24 48.47 -20.18 -24.66
C LEU A 24 48.03 -20.48 -23.22
N ASP A 25 48.97 -20.96 -22.40
CA ASP A 25 48.77 -20.98 -20.95
C ASP A 25 48.65 -19.53 -20.48
N LEU A 26 47.43 -19.15 -20.09
CA LEU A 26 47.20 -17.91 -19.36
C LEU A 26 48.06 -17.97 -18.09
N VAL A 27 48.90 -16.94 -17.88
CA VAL A 27 49.69 -16.81 -16.66
C VAL A 27 48.73 -16.88 -15.48
N ASP A 28 48.83 -17.96 -14.70
CA ASP A 28 48.03 -18.14 -13.50
C ASP A 28 48.18 -16.89 -12.62
N LEU A 29 47.05 -16.24 -12.31
CA LEU A 29 47.04 -15.10 -11.40
C LEU A 29 47.69 -15.54 -10.10
N ALA A 30 48.82 -14.92 -9.76
CA ALA A 30 49.57 -15.22 -8.56
C ALA A 30 48.62 -15.14 -7.36
N ARG A 31 48.22 -16.30 -6.83
CA ARG A 31 47.34 -16.38 -5.66
C ARG A 31 48.09 -15.79 -4.49
N GLN A 32 47.74 -14.56 -4.14
CA GLN A 32 48.30 -13.90 -2.97
C GLN A 32 47.95 -14.75 -1.75
N LYS A 33 48.96 -15.09 -0.95
CA LYS A 33 48.76 -15.85 0.28
C LYS A 33 47.86 -15.02 1.21
N PRO A 34 46.68 -15.52 1.60
CA PRO A 34 45.84 -14.83 2.56
C PRO A 34 46.65 -14.54 3.83
N VAL A 35 46.59 -13.30 4.31
CA VAL A 35 47.20 -12.93 5.58
C VAL A 35 46.56 -13.80 6.66
N PRO A 36 47.33 -14.48 7.53
CA PRO A 36 46.76 -15.27 8.60
C PRO A 36 45.85 -14.40 9.47
N THR A 37 44.56 -14.70 9.50
CA THR A 37 43.59 -14.05 10.39
C THR A 37 43.32 -14.94 11.59
N ALA A 38 43.14 -14.32 12.75
CA ALA A 38 42.56 -14.99 13.91
C ALA A 38 41.06 -14.67 13.96
N ALA A 39 40.25 -15.62 14.44
CA ALA A 39 38.85 -15.34 14.71
C ALA A 39 38.74 -14.17 15.69
N ALA A 40 37.99 -13.12 15.30
CA ALA A 40 37.73 -12.00 16.19
C ALA A 40 37.00 -12.53 17.43
N LYS A 41 37.54 -12.24 18.63
CA LYS A 41 36.85 -12.56 19.88
C LYS A 41 35.62 -11.66 19.97
N THR A 42 34.45 -12.22 19.69
CA THR A 42 33.18 -11.51 19.88
C THR A 42 32.94 -11.37 21.38
N HIS A 43 33.06 -10.16 21.90
CA HIS A 43 32.52 -9.85 23.21
C HIS A 43 31.00 -9.68 23.05
N GLY A 44 30.23 -10.53 23.72
CA GLY A 44 28.79 -10.35 23.78
C GLY A 44 28.49 -8.96 24.33
N LEU A 45 27.61 -8.21 23.67
CA LEU A 45 27.08 -6.98 24.23
C LEU A 45 26.34 -7.35 25.52
N HIS A 46 26.93 -7.04 26.68
CA HIS A 46 26.25 -7.12 27.98
C HIS A 46 25.26 -5.95 28.13
N VAL A 47 24.49 -5.67 27.09
CA VAL A 47 23.42 -4.68 27.12
C VAL A 47 22.15 -5.44 27.47
N LYS A 48 21.43 -4.93 28.47
CA LYS A 48 20.12 -5.47 28.82
C LYS A 48 19.21 -5.34 27.60
N ASP A 49 18.78 -6.47 27.07
CA ASP A 49 17.77 -6.50 26.02
C ASP A 49 16.42 -6.07 26.60
N GLU A 50 16.10 -4.79 26.45
CA GLU A 50 14.83 -4.20 26.89
C GLU A 50 13.60 -4.81 26.17
N THR A 51 13.82 -5.54 25.07
CA THR A 51 12.77 -6.22 24.29
C THR A 51 12.55 -7.66 24.73
N ARG A 52 13.48 -8.26 25.49
CA ARG A 52 13.43 -9.65 25.95
C ARG A 52 12.16 -10.00 26.74
N GLY A 53 11.56 -9.01 27.42
CA GLY A 53 10.27 -9.13 28.13
C GLY A 53 9.07 -8.54 27.39
N ARG A 54 9.28 -7.91 26.23
CA ARG A 54 8.29 -7.20 25.42
C ARG A 54 8.16 -7.81 24.02
N ALA A 55 8.32 -9.12 23.91
CA ALA A 55 8.13 -9.83 22.66
C ALA A 55 6.72 -9.55 22.12
N TRP A 56 6.66 -9.01 20.90
CA TRP A 56 5.40 -8.73 20.23
C TRP A 56 4.64 -10.04 19.99
N LYS A 57 3.36 -10.06 20.34
CA LYS A 57 2.48 -11.20 20.12
C LYS A 57 1.53 -10.88 18.98
N VAL A 58 1.47 -11.77 17.99
CA VAL A 58 0.50 -11.67 16.89
C VAL A 58 -0.91 -11.63 17.49
N PRO A 59 -1.69 -10.56 17.24
CA PRO A 59 -3.07 -10.50 17.68
C PRO A 59 -3.89 -11.64 17.07
N LYS A 60 -4.75 -12.27 17.88
CA LYS A 60 -5.75 -13.21 17.37
C LYS A 60 -6.87 -12.41 16.71
N VAL A 61 -7.11 -12.66 15.42
CA VAL A 61 -8.13 -11.97 14.63
C VAL A 61 -9.18 -13.00 14.23
N ALA A 62 -10.43 -12.75 14.62
CA ALA A 62 -11.57 -13.59 14.27
C ALA A 62 -12.61 -12.73 13.57
N TRP A 63 -12.78 -12.94 12.26
CA TRP A 63 -13.77 -12.20 11.49
C TRP A 63 -15.19 -12.67 11.83
N PRO A 64 -16.14 -11.75 12.11
CA PRO A 64 -17.53 -12.09 12.29
C PRO A 64 -18.11 -12.75 11.05
N LYS A 65 -19.07 -13.66 11.23
CA LYS A 65 -19.79 -14.27 10.09
C LYS A 65 -20.74 -13.25 9.49
N ALA A 66 -20.80 -13.23 8.16
CA ALA A 66 -21.84 -12.50 7.43
C ALA A 66 -23.23 -13.05 7.79
N GLY A 67 -24.25 -12.20 7.72
CA GLY A 67 -25.61 -12.59 8.04
C GLY A 67 -26.55 -11.39 8.14
N VAL A 68 -27.83 -11.69 8.32
CA VAL A 68 -28.91 -10.71 8.44
C VAL A 68 -29.64 -10.94 9.76
N ALA A 69 -29.99 -9.85 10.43
CA ALA A 69 -30.79 -9.88 11.64
C ALA A 69 -31.83 -8.75 11.61
N ALA A 70 -33.08 -9.10 11.93
CA ALA A 70 -34.14 -8.13 12.13
C ALA A 70 -34.07 -7.56 13.56
N VAL A 71 -34.17 -6.25 13.68
CA VAL A 71 -34.09 -5.54 14.96
C VAL A 71 -35.36 -4.76 15.21
N SER A 72 -35.94 -4.93 16.39
CA SER A 72 -37.08 -4.13 16.86
C SER A 72 -36.59 -2.99 17.75
N LEU A 73 -36.85 -1.74 17.33
CA LEU A 73 -36.35 -0.54 17.97
C LEU A 73 -37.39 0.04 18.93
N PRO A 74 -37.14 0.04 20.26
CA PRO A 74 -38.07 0.62 21.22
C PRO A 74 -38.24 2.11 20.96
N GLU A 75 -39.35 2.70 21.41
CA GLU A 75 -39.60 4.13 21.24
C GLU A 75 -38.65 5.04 22.05
N THR A 76 -37.81 4.45 22.90
CA THR A 76 -36.81 5.20 23.67
C THR A 76 -35.54 5.44 22.85
N ALA A 77 -34.90 6.59 23.07
CA ALA A 77 -33.57 6.87 22.52
C ALA A 77 -32.45 6.56 23.52
N ARG A 78 -32.66 5.62 24.46
CA ARG A 78 -31.65 5.22 25.46
C ARG A 78 -31.19 3.78 25.33
N ALA A 79 -32.04 2.90 24.79
CA ALA A 79 -31.74 1.49 24.67
C ALA A 79 -31.12 1.19 23.29
N ARG A 80 -29.88 0.71 23.29
CA ARG A 80 -29.27 0.11 22.12
C ARG A 80 -29.67 -1.36 22.04
N VAL A 81 -30.19 -1.76 20.89
CA VAL A 81 -30.58 -3.14 20.61
C VAL A 81 -29.50 -3.79 19.75
N LYS A 82 -28.99 -4.93 20.18
CA LYS A 82 -28.01 -5.70 19.39
C LYS A 82 -28.72 -6.49 18.30
N ALA A 83 -28.12 -6.55 17.13
CA ALA A 83 -28.52 -7.42 16.04
C ALA A 83 -28.06 -8.85 16.36
N ASP A 84 -28.98 -9.80 16.40
CA ASP A 84 -28.69 -11.17 16.81
C ASP A 84 -27.63 -11.82 15.91
N GLY A 85 -26.58 -12.38 16.53
CA GLY A 85 -25.46 -13.02 15.82
C GLY A 85 -24.52 -12.06 15.08
N LEU A 86 -24.79 -10.75 15.09
CA LEU A 86 -23.98 -9.73 14.42
C LEU A 86 -23.32 -8.79 15.45
N PRO A 87 -22.10 -8.29 15.16
CA PRO A 87 -21.40 -7.33 16.01
C PRO A 87 -21.91 -5.89 15.82
N VAL A 88 -23.23 -5.71 15.64
CA VAL A 88 -23.84 -4.41 15.36
C VAL A 88 -24.95 -4.13 16.37
N GLY A 89 -24.96 -2.91 16.91
CA GLY A 89 -26.03 -2.39 17.74
C GLY A 89 -26.68 -1.19 17.08
N ILE A 90 -28.00 -1.09 17.19
CA ILE A 90 -28.77 0.04 16.64
C ILE A 90 -29.69 0.64 17.71
N GLN A 91 -29.84 1.95 17.67
CA GLN A 91 -30.62 2.74 18.61
C GLN A 91 -31.28 3.90 17.87
N ARG A 92 -32.50 4.30 18.25
CA ARG A 92 -33.07 5.55 17.75
C ARG A 92 -32.25 6.74 18.24
N ALA A 93 -31.95 7.69 17.36
CA ALA A 93 -31.27 8.91 17.78
C ALA A 93 -32.20 9.84 18.58
N THR A 94 -33.52 9.75 18.38
CA THR A 94 -34.52 10.58 19.06
C THR A 94 -35.72 9.74 19.46
N ALA A 95 -36.23 9.94 20.67
CA ALA A 95 -37.35 9.16 21.19
C ALA A 95 -38.59 9.36 20.31
N LYS A 96 -39.35 8.29 20.09
CA LYS A 96 -40.56 8.24 19.23
C LYS A 96 -40.38 8.63 17.76
N ALA A 97 -39.17 9.01 17.33
CA ALA A 97 -38.86 9.36 15.94
C ALA A 97 -37.98 8.28 15.28
N GLY A 98 -38.19 8.05 13.98
CA GLY A 98 -37.45 7.06 13.18
C GLY A 98 -38.09 5.67 13.07
N PRO A 99 -37.34 4.67 12.61
CA PRO A 99 -37.87 3.34 12.32
C PRO A 99 -38.17 2.54 13.59
N SER A 100 -39.26 1.77 13.58
CA SER A 100 -39.62 0.82 14.66
C SER A 100 -39.09 -0.58 14.43
N LYS A 101 -38.79 -0.94 13.18
CA LYS A 101 -38.03 -2.14 12.84
C LYS A 101 -37.05 -1.84 11.72
N ALA A 102 -35.90 -2.50 11.75
CA ALA A 102 -34.90 -2.43 10.69
C ALA A 102 -34.20 -3.79 10.54
N ASP A 103 -33.87 -4.13 9.31
CA ASP A 103 -32.95 -5.23 9.02
C ASP A 103 -31.52 -4.69 9.03
N VAL A 104 -30.63 -5.43 9.70
CA VAL A 104 -29.20 -5.17 9.71
C VAL A 104 -28.51 -6.37 9.09
N GLN A 105 -27.75 -6.13 8.04
CA GLN A 105 -26.96 -7.15 7.37
C GLN A 105 -25.48 -6.81 7.46
N LEU A 106 -24.68 -7.78 7.86
CA LEU A 106 -23.22 -7.70 7.76
C LEU A 106 -22.78 -8.45 6.50
N LEU A 107 -22.05 -7.77 5.61
CA LEU A 107 -21.46 -8.39 4.43
C LEU A 107 -20.21 -9.18 4.80
N ASP A 108 -19.87 -10.18 3.99
CA ASP A 108 -18.66 -10.95 4.19
C ASP A 108 -17.40 -10.13 3.87
N ARG A 109 -16.27 -10.59 4.41
CA ARG A 109 -14.99 -9.91 4.26
C ARG A 109 -14.52 -9.84 2.81
N GLU A 110 -14.81 -10.86 2.00
CA GLU A 110 -14.38 -10.86 0.60
C GLU A 110 -15.12 -9.77 -0.17
N THR A 111 -16.42 -9.63 0.04
CA THR A 111 -17.24 -8.54 -0.48
C THR A 111 -16.71 -7.17 -0.07
N SER A 112 -16.40 -6.95 1.23
CA SER A 112 -15.77 -5.71 1.68
C SER A 112 -14.46 -5.40 0.94
N ARG A 113 -13.63 -6.42 0.71
CA ARG A 113 -12.36 -6.25 -0.03
C ARG A 113 -12.57 -5.96 -1.50
N ARG A 114 -13.56 -6.58 -2.15
CA ARG A 114 -13.94 -6.28 -3.55
C ARG A 114 -14.42 -4.84 -3.71
N MET A 115 -15.02 -4.27 -2.66
CA MET A 115 -15.40 -2.85 -2.60
C MET A 115 -14.21 -1.91 -2.33
N GLY A 116 -13.01 -2.44 -2.08
CA GLY A 116 -11.85 -1.64 -1.67
C GLY A 116 -11.92 -1.14 -0.22
N ILE A 117 -12.74 -1.77 0.62
CA ILE A 117 -12.97 -1.36 2.01
C ILE A 117 -12.20 -2.27 2.96
N GLU A 118 -11.30 -1.65 3.74
CA GLU A 118 -10.52 -2.31 4.78
C GLU A 118 -11.26 -2.26 6.13
N GLY A 119 -12.25 -3.15 6.26
CA GLY A 119 -13.06 -3.21 7.46
C GLY A 119 -14.35 -3.99 7.27
N MET A 120 -15.38 -3.56 7.98
CA MET A 120 -16.71 -4.19 7.92
C MET A 120 -17.67 -3.30 7.16
N VAL A 121 -18.42 -3.90 6.24
CA VAL A 121 -19.51 -3.25 5.51
C VAL A 121 -20.82 -3.83 5.99
N LEU A 122 -21.76 -2.97 6.36
CA LEU A 122 -23.08 -3.35 6.79
C LEU A 122 -24.15 -2.58 6.00
N ALA A 123 -25.31 -3.20 5.87
CA ALA A 123 -26.49 -2.62 5.26
C ALA A 123 -27.59 -2.50 6.31
N VAL A 124 -28.21 -1.33 6.40
CA VAL A 124 -29.31 -1.06 7.32
C VAL A 124 -30.52 -0.63 6.51
N ARG A 125 -31.64 -1.35 6.65
CA ARG A 125 -32.88 -1.04 5.92
C ARG A 125 -34.07 -1.01 6.88
N PRO A 126 -34.75 0.14 7.03
CA PRO A 126 -36.01 0.22 7.76
C PRO A 126 -37.10 -0.68 7.15
N THR A 127 -37.75 -1.48 7.99
CA THR A 127 -38.87 -2.37 7.60
C THR A 127 -40.21 -1.92 8.17
N SER A 128 -40.21 -1.07 9.19
CA SER A 128 -41.43 -0.37 9.65
C SER A 128 -41.11 0.93 10.40
N GLY A 129 -42.12 1.80 10.53
CA GLY A 129 -42.02 3.09 11.21
C GLY A 129 -41.75 4.28 10.28
N ALA A 130 -41.54 5.44 10.88
CA ALA A 130 -41.29 6.69 10.16
C ALA A 130 -39.81 6.83 9.75
N ALA A 131 -39.54 7.71 8.80
CA ALA A 131 -38.17 8.13 8.52
C ALA A 131 -37.57 8.84 9.75
N GLY A 132 -36.25 8.76 9.92
CA GLY A 132 -35.56 9.44 11.02
C GLY A 132 -34.13 8.95 11.21
N LYS A 133 -33.45 9.50 12.22
CA LYS A 133 -32.05 9.18 12.50
C LYS A 133 -31.92 7.99 13.46
N ALA A 134 -30.95 7.12 13.19
CA ALA A 134 -30.55 6.02 14.07
C ALA A 134 -29.06 6.12 14.38
N ASN A 135 -28.68 5.84 15.63
CA ASN A 135 -27.30 5.65 16.02
C ASN A 135 -26.94 4.17 15.82
N VAL A 136 -25.96 3.91 14.95
CA VAL A 136 -25.44 2.59 14.65
C VAL A 136 -24.07 2.47 15.31
N GLN A 137 -23.84 1.38 16.02
CA GLN A 137 -22.57 1.02 16.64
C GLN A 137 -22.08 -0.31 16.06
N VAL A 138 -20.80 -0.36 15.70
CA VAL A 138 -20.12 -1.57 15.26
C VAL A 138 -19.08 -1.94 16.32
N ASP A 139 -19.16 -3.16 16.81
CA ASP A 139 -18.14 -3.78 17.66
C ASP A 139 -17.07 -4.40 16.76
N TYR A 140 -15.85 -3.84 16.82
CA TYR A 140 -14.72 -4.30 16.03
C TYR A 140 -13.68 -5.03 16.89
N SER A 141 -13.99 -5.35 18.15
CA SER A 141 -13.04 -5.95 19.11
C SER A 141 -12.37 -7.22 18.57
N ALA A 142 -13.13 -8.06 17.86
CA ALA A 142 -12.65 -9.32 17.29
C ALA A 142 -11.66 -9.14 16.10
N ILE A 143 -11.66 -7.96 15.47
CA ILE A 143 -10.80 -7.63 14.32
C ILE A 143 -9.86 -6.46 14.60
N ARG A 144 -9.75 -6.01 15.84
CA ARG A 144 -8.98 -4.83 16.23
C ARG A 144 -7.51 -4.86 15.79
N GLY A 145 -6.92 -6.05 15.72
CA GLY A 145 -5.55 -6.28 15.28
C GLY A 145 -5.39 -6.72 13.82
N ALA A 146 -6.41 -6.58 12.97
CA ALA A 146 -6.43 -7.16 11.63
C ALA A 146 -5.52 -6.47 10.60
N TYR A 147 -5.23 -5.18 10.76
CA TYR A 147 -4.55 -4.36 9.73
C TYR A 147 -3.23 -3.70 10.19
N GLY A 148 -2.96 -3.62 11.49
CA GLY A 148 -1.77 -2.91 12.02
C GLY A 148 -1.88 -1.39 11.91
N ALA A 149 -0.75 -0.67 12.03
CA ALA A 149 -0.66 0.80 11.86
C ALA A 149 -1.78 1.59 12.59
N ASP A 150 -2.05 1.19 13.84
CA ASP A 150 -3.13 1.68 14.69
C ASP A 150 -4.50 1.81 13.98
N TRP A 151 -4.83 0.92 13.04
CA TRP A 151 -6.08 0.91 12.29
C TRP A 151 -7.32 1.11 13.19
N ALA A 152 -7.33 0.46 14.36
CA ALA A 152 -8.41 0.58 15.34
C ALA A 152 -8.57 1.99 15.90
N SER A 153 -7.49 2.77 16.04
CA SER A 153 -7.56 4.16 16.54
C SER A 153 -8.15 5.12 15.49
N ARG A 154 -8.08 4.74 14.22
CA ARG A 154 -8.51 5.54 13.06
C ARG A 154 -9.89 5.18 12.54
N LEU A 155 -10.55 4.19 13.16
CA LEU A 155 -11.86 3.74 12.70
C LEU A 155 -12.88 4.88 12.71
N THR A 156 -13.58 4.99 11.60
CA THR A 156 -14.73 5.87 11.39
C THR A 156 -15.90 5.06 10.84
N LEU A 157 -17.09 5.66 10.83
CA LEU A 157 -18.23 5.15 10.09
C LEU A 157 -18.55 6.09 8.92
N LYS A 158 -18.59 5.51 7.73
CA LYS A 158 -18.97 6.20 6.49
C LYS A 158 -20.26 5.63 5.93
N GLN A 159 -21.12 6.48 5.38
CA GLN A 159 -22.19 6.08 4.48
C GLN A 159 -21.62 5.93 3.07
N LEU A 160 -21.80 4.76 2.48
CA LEU A 160 -21.33 4.46 1.14
C LEU A 160 -22.44 4.79 0.11
N PRO A 161 -22.05 5.23 -1.09
CA PRO A 161 -22.99 5.29 -2.21
C PRO A 161 -23.27 3.87 -2.73
N ASP A 162 -24.47 3.64 -3.28
CA ASP A 162 -24.88 2.33 -3.81
C ASP A 162 -23.97 1.82 -4.93
N CYS A 163 -23.37 2.73 -5.71
CA CYS A 163 -22.43 2.42 -6.78
C CYS A 163 -21.22 1.60 -6.32
N VAL A 164 -20.93 1.52 -5.01
CA VAL A 164 -19.81 0.74 -4.47
C VAL A 164 -20.00 -0.77 -4.70
N LEU A 165 -21.24 -1.23 -4.83
CA LEU A 165 -21.56 -2.61 -5.19
C LEU A 165 -21.29 -2.89 -6.67
N ASP A 166 -21.47 -1.87 -7.51
CA ASP A 166 -21.45 -2.00 -8.96
C ASP A 166 -20.06 -1.75 -9.58
N ALA A 167 -19.46 -0.61 -9.25
CA ALA A 167 -18.21 -0.12 -9.80
C ALA A 167 -17.34 0.55 -8.72
N PRO A 168 -16.87 -0.23 -7.71
CA PRO A 168 -16.07 0.30 -6.61
C PRO A 168 -14.77 0.94 -7.13
N GLY A 169 -14.40 2.07 -6.54
CA GLY A 169 -13.17 2.79 -6.88
C GLY A 169 -13.16 3.49 -8.25
N SER A 170 -14.28 3.45 -8.99
CA SER A 170 -14.42 4.28 -10.19
C SER A 170 -14.46 5.76 -9.82
N ALA A 171 -13.95 6.64 -10.69
CA ALA A 171 -13.95 8.09 -10.44
C ALA A 171 -15.38 8.65 -10.26
N GLN A 172 -16.37 7.98 -10.84
CA GLN A 172 -17.79 8.31 -10.72
C GLN A 172 -18.39 7.82 -9.39
N CYS A 173 -17.76 6.87 -8.70
CA CYS A 173 -18.22 6.32 -7.43
C CYS A 173 -17.39 6.87 -6.27
N GLY A 174 -17.97 7.82 -5.53
CA GLY A 174 -17.31 8.47 -4.40
C GLY A 174 -16.89 7.50 -3.29
N THR A 175 -15.99 7.95 -2.42
CA THR A 175 -15.43 7.15 -1.31
C THR A 175 -16.32 7.08 -0.05
N GLY A 176 -17.58 7.54 -0.18
CA GLY A 176 -18.54 7.65 0.91
C GLY A 176 -18.35 8.89 1.79
N GLU A 177 -19.41 9.24 2.50
CA GLU A 177 -19.46 10.39 3.41
C GLU A 177 -19.31 9.94 4.86
N THR A 178 -18.47 10.62 5.64
CA THR A 178 -18.38 10.33 7.09
C THR A 178 -19.69 10.70 7.78
N LEU A 179 -20.19 9.82 8.65
CA LEU A 179 -21.43 10.06 9.38
C LEU A 179 -21.32 11.22 10.38
N ASP A 180 -22.48 11.76 10.77
CA ASP A 180 -22.59 12.71 11.87
C ASP A 180 -22.21 12.05 13.21
N SER A 181 -21.58 12.83 14.10
CA SER A 181 -21.32 12.45 15.50
C SER A 181 -20.61 11.10 15.66
N VAL A 182 -19.61 10.84 14.82
CA VAL A 182 -18.82 9.61 14.92
C VAL A 182 -18.00 9.62 16.21
N VAL A 183 -18.13 8.55 16.99
CA VAL A 183 -17.36 8.30 18.22
C VAL A 183 -16.71 6.94 18.11
N ASN A 184 -15.38 6.92 18.12
CA ASN A 184 -14.56 5.71 18.18
C ASN A 184 -14.06 5.50 19.61
N ASP A 185 -14.69 4.58 20.34
CA ASP A 185 -14.24 4.13 21.65
C ASP A 185 -13.25 2.98 21.48
N THR A 186 -11.97 3.32 21.45
CA THR A 186 -10.91 2.33 21.32
C THR A 186 -10.79 1.45 22.55
N ALA A 187 -11.13 1.91 23.75
CA ALA A 187 -11.07 1.07 24.95
C ALA A 187 -12.10 -0.06 24.87
N ALA A 188 -13.33 0.26 24.50
CA ALA A 188 -14.41 -0.70 24.31
C ALA A 188 -14.30 -1.50 23.00
N GLY A 189 -13.55 -1.00 22.00
CA GLY A 189 -13.46 -1.62 20.68
C GLY A 189 -14.72 -1.40 19.84
N THR A 190 -15.33 -0.21 19.95
CA THR A 190 -16.57 0.11 19.22
C THR A 190 -16.50 1.45 18.51
N VAL A 191 -17.08 1.53 17.32
CA VAL A 191 -17.26 2.79 16.58
C VAL A 191 -18.76 3.01 16.39
N SER A 192 -19.23 4.23 16.64
CA SER A 192 -20.64 4.58 16.48
C SER A 192 -20.82 5.88 15.73
N GLY A 193 -21.97 6.05 15.08
CA GLY A 193 -22.30 7.22 14.28
C GLY A 193 -23.80 7.30 14.04
N VAL A 194 -24.27 8.50 13.68
CA VAL A 194 -25.69 8.73 13.42
C VAL A 194 -25.95 8.74 11.93
N VAL A 195 -26.87 7.90 11.47
CA VAL A 195 -27.29 7.78 10.08
C VAL A 195 -28.74 8.18 9.91
N ALA A 196 -29.06 8.90 8.83
CA ALA A 196 -30.43 9.17 8.44
C ALA A 196 -31.01 7.97 7.68
N LEU A 197 -32.11 7.43 8.18
CA LEU A 197 -32.81 6.31 7.57
C LEU A 197 -34.13 6.80 6.97
N GLY A 198 -34.40 6.38 5.74
CA GLY A 198 -35.61 6.71 5.00
C GLY A 198 -36.87 6.08 5.61
N LYS A 199 -38.01 6.32 4.96
CA LYS A 199 -39.26 5.62 5.31
C LYS A 199 -39.10 4.13 5.00
N ALA A 200 -39.72 3.27 5.82
CA ALA A 200 -39.74 1.84 5.60
C ALA A 200 -40.15 1.46 4.17
N ALA A 201 -39.34 0.60 3.55
CA ALA A 201 -39.63 0.07 2.22
C ALA A 201 -40.88 -0.82 2.30
N VAL A 202 -41.81 -0.62 1.37
CA VAL A 202 -43.01 -1.45 1.23
C VAL A 202 -42.59 -2.78 0.62
N HIS A 203 -42.98 -3.91 1.22
CA HIS A 203 -42.63 -5.28 0.79
C HIS A 203 -41.15 -5.71 0.99
N ALA A 204 -40.56 -5.41 2.14
CA ALA A 204 -39.22 -5.88 2.54
C ALA A 204 -39.20 -7.37 2.93
N GLN A 205 -39.32 -8.28 1.96
CA GLN A 205 -39.20 -9.74 2.18
C GLN A 205 -37.86 -10.32 1.72
N SER A 206 -37.05 -9.58 0.98
CA SER A 206 -35.67 -9.95 0.61
C SER A 206 -34.65 -9.34 1.57
N ASP A 207 -33.40 -9.79 1.55
CA ASP A 207 -32.33 -9.19 2.35
C ASP A 207 -32.01 -7.74 1.89
N PRO A 208 -31.44 -6.88 2.76
CA PRO A 208 -31.05 -5.52 2.36
C PRO A 208 -30.13 -5.47 1.14
N VAL A 209 -29.17 -6.38 1.05
CA VAL A 209 -28.25 -6.60 -0.06
C VAL A 209 -28.34 -8.06 -0.48
N GLU A 210 -28.59 -8.29 -1.75
CA GLU A 210 -28.80 -9.61 -2.33
C GLU A 210 -28.01 -9.80 -3.63
N ALA A 211 -28.03 -11.00 -4.18
CA ALA A 211 -27.39 -11.29 -5.47
C ALA A 211 -27.94 -10.36 -6.55
N ALA A 212 -27.04 -9.72 -7.29
CA ALA A 212 -27.42 -8.83 -8.37
C ALA A 212 -28.19 -9.61 -9.46
N PRO A 213 -29.25 -9.03 -10.06
CA PRO A 213 -29.90 -9.66 -11.20
C PRO A 213 -28.92 -9.78 -12.36
N SER A 214 -29.06 -10.82 -13.17
CA SER A 214 -28.17 -11.13 -14.31
C SER A 214 -28.08 -10.02 -15.36
N THR A 215 -29.04 -9.09 -15.36
CA THR A 215 -29.08 -7.91 -16.24
C THR A 215 -28.33 -6.70 -15.68
N ALA A 216 -27.97 -6.69 -14.40
CA ALA A 216 -27.21 -5.61 -13.76
C ALA A 216 -25.70 -5.87 -13.88
N ARG A 217 -24.93 -4.80 -14.10
CA ARG A 217 -23.46 -4.85 -14.02
C ARG A 217 -23.05 -4.63 -12.57
N SER A 218 -22.63 -5.69 -11.89
CA SER A 218 -22.12 -5.61 -10.53
C SER A 218 -20.76 -6.28 -10.38
N ALA A 219 -19.73 -5.51 -10.03
CA ALA A 219 -18.39 -6.02 -9.76
C ALA A 219 -18.34 -6.91 -8.50
N THR A 220 -19.22 -6.66 -7.54
CA THR A 220 -19.34 -7.50 -6.33
C THR A 220 -20.24 -8.71 -6.54
N GLY A 221 -21.10 -8.69 -7.57
CA GLY A 221 -22.16 -9.68 -7.79
C GLY A 221 -23.39 -9.45 -6.91
N LEU A 222 -23.47 -8.30 -6.24
CA LEU A 222 -24.53 -7.93 -5.30
C LEU A 222 -25.19 -6.61 -5.72
N SER A 223 -26.43 -6.39 -5.26
CA SER A 223 -27.17 -5.14 -5.41
C SER A 223 -27.91 -4.79 -4.12
N ALA A 224 -28.01 -3.49 -3.82
CA ALA A 224 -28.78 -3.00 -2.70
C ALA A 224 -30.26 -2.89 -3.08
N THR A 225 -31.14 -3.37 -2.21
CA THR A 225 -32.58 -3.18 -2.34
C THR A 225 -33.00 -1.76 -1.94
N SER A 226 -34.16 -1.31 -2.44
CA SER A 226 -34.66 0.04 -2.18
C SER A 226 -34.78 0.36 -0.68
N GLY A 227 -34.29 1.54 -0.29
CA GLY A 227 -34.35 2.03 1.10
C GLY A 227 -33.23 1.50 2.00
N THR A 228 -32.29 0.72 1.45
CA THR A 228 -31.08 0.29 2.14
C THR A 228 -30.08 1.44 2.23
N VAL A 229 -29.43 1.55 3.39
CA VAL A 229 -28.27 2.42 3.58
C VAL A 229 -27.04 1.56 3.84
N LEU A 230 -26.02 1.71 3.00
CA LEU A 230 -24.74 1.02 3.15
C LEU A 230 -23.81 1.84 4.05
N LEU A 231 -23.19 1.18 5.03
CA LEU A 231 -22.24 1.78 5.95
C LEU A 231 -20.93 0.98 5.95
N ALA A 232 -19.81 1.69 6.09
CA ALA A 232 -18.49 1.09 6.29
C ALA A 232 -17.89 1.52 7.63
N ALA A 233 -17.51 0.55 8.45
CA ALA A 233 -16.57 0.73 9.54
C ALA A 233 -15.15 0.50 8.99
N THR A 234 -14.46 1.59 8.68
CA THR A 234 -13.14 1.58 8.01
C THR A 234 -12.23 2.66 8.60
N ALA A 235 -10.92 2.51 8.44
CA ALA A 235 -9.96 3.50 8.92
C ALA A 235 -9.97 4.78 8.07
N SER A 236 -9.95 5.94 8.73
CA SER A 236 -9.59 7.23 8.15
C SER A 236 -8.08 7.35 7.93
N ALA A 237 -7.65 8.33 7.14
CA ALA A 237 -6.23 8.64 6.96
C ALA A 237 -5.54 8.94 8.29
N SER A 238 -6.21 9.68 9.19
CA SER A 238 -5.64 10.10 10.47
C SER A 238 -6.45 9.57 11.67
N GLY A 239 -5.83 9.56 12.84
CA GLY A 239 -6.48 9.29 14.12
C GLY A 239 -5.62 9.71 15.30
N ALA A 240 -5.96 9.22 16.50
CA ALA A 240 -5.31 9.67 17.74
C ALA A 240 -3.80 9.39 17.80
N SER A 241 -3.30 8.43 17.02
CA SER A 241 -1.88 8.04 16.97
C SER A 241 -1.11 8.63 15.79
N GLY A 242 -1.71 9.51 14.98
CA GLY A 242 -1.04 10.21 13.89
C GLY A 242 -1.82 10.22 12.58
N ASP A 243 -1.16 10.73 11.54
CA ASP A 243 -1.66 10.74 10.17
C ASP A 243 -0.94 9.70 9.31
N PHE A 244 -1.73 8.91 8.58
CA PHE A 244 -1.29 7.85 7.69
C PHE A 244 -1.72 8.14 6.23
N GLY A 245 -2.16 9.39 5.97
CA GLY A 245 -2.33 9.89 4.62
C GLY A 245 -1.01 9.92 3.84
N ALA A 246 -1.12 9.99 2.51
CA ALA A 246 0.06 10.22 1.67
C ALA A 246 0.72 11.54 2.08
N THR A 247 1.99 11.50 2.44
CA THR A 247 2.76 12.71 2.71
C THR A 247 2.75 13.58 1.46
N SER A 248 2.58 14.89 1.63
CA SER A 248 2.72 15.81 0.51
C SER A 248 4.12 15.68 -0.07
N LEU A 249 4.22 15.60 -1.40
CA LEU A 249 5.49 15.78 -2.08
C LEU A 249 5.96 17.19 -1.73
N ALA A 250 7.04 17.33 -0.97
CA ALA A 250 7.69 18.61 -0.76
C ALA A 250 8.35 18.99 -2.10
N PRO A 251 7.86 20.01 -2.83
CA PRO A 251 8.45 20.40 -4.10
C PRO A 251 9.68 21.25 -3.80
N SER A 252 10.79 20.61 -3.44
CA SER A 252 12.05 21.31 -3.25
C SER A 252 12.99 21.16 -4.44
N SER A 253 12.56 20.67 -5.60
CA SER A 253 13.48 20.50 -6.74
C SER A 253 12.78 20.49 -8.08
N ASN A 254 13.47 21.05 -9.07
CA ASN A 254 13.04 21.01 -10.46
C ASN A 254 13.72 19.80 -11.11
N TRP A 255 12.94 18.87 -11.65
CA TRP A 255 13.45 17.69 -12.33
C TRP A 255 12.95 17.68 -13.77
N SER A 256 13.78 17.20 -14.69
CA SER A 256 13.39 16.98 -16.07
C SER A 256 13.97 15.65 -16.57
N ALA A 257 13.14 14.90 -17.30
CA ALA A 257 13.50 13.61 -17.86
C ALA A 257 12.92 13.50 -19.28
N GLY A 258 13.65 12.88 -20.21
CA GLY A 258 13.09 12.47 -21.51
C GLY A 258 13.11 13.52 -22.64
N GLY A 259 14.02 14.51 -22.59
CA GLY A 259 14.36 15.28 -23.80
C GLY A 259 15.01 14.41 -24.89
N SER A 260 15.26 14.94 -26.09
CA SER A 260 15.84 14.21 -27.25
C SER A 260 17.16 13.46 -26.98
N ASN A 261 17.77 13.71 -25.83
CA ASN A 261 19.06 13.17 -25.42
C ASN A 261 18.91 11.99 -24.43
N GLY A 262 17.68 11.68 -23.96
CA GLY A 262 17.39 10.55 -23.07
C GLY A 262 17.91 10.68 -21.63
N GLY A 263 18.48 11.82 -21.24
CA GLY A 263 19.04 12.05 -19.90
C GLY A 263 17.99 12.44 -18.86
N PHE A 264 18.27 12.08 -17.61
CA PHE A 264 17.66 12.63 -16.40
C PHE A 264 18.53 13.75 -15.82
N SER A 265 17.91 14.90 -15.54
CA SER A 265 18.54 16.03 -14.86
C SER A 265 17.71 16.53 -13.68
N TRP A 266 18.40 16.98 -12.64
CA TRP A 266 17.81 17.50 -11.41
C TRP A 266 18.59 18.72 -10.93
N SER A 267 17.90 19.74 -10.42
CA SER A 267 18.54 20.94 -9.87
C SER A 267 17.93 21.37 -8.54
N TYR A 268 18.79 21.86 -7.66
CA TYR A 268 18.44 22.46 -6.38
C TYR A 268 19.24 23.72 -6.12
N ASP A 269 18.55 24.83 -5.98
CA ASP A 269 19.17 26.10 -5.66
C ASP A 269 19.47 26.17 -4.15
N ILE A 270 20.65 26.65 -3.80
CA ILE A 270 21.09 26.79 -2.42
C ILE A 270 20.92 28.24 -2.02
N ASP A 271 20.01 28.51 -1.10
CA ASP A 271 19.82 29.83 -0.54
C ASP A 271 21.10 30.29 0.20
N THR A 272 21.64 31.42 -0.22
CA THR A 272 22.78 32.07 0.43
C THR A 272 22.31 33.25 1.29
N PRO A 273 22.99 33.56 2.41
CA PRO A 273 22.62 34.69 3.24
C PRO A 273 22.86 36.03 2.52
N GLU A 274 21.91 36.96 2.65
CA GLU A 274 22.00 38.30 2.07
C GLU A 274 23.22 39.07 2.58
N VAL A 275 24.01 39.62 1.64
CA VAL A 275 25.19 40.45 1.96
C VAL A 275 25.01 41.90 1.49
N PRO A 276 25.46 42.90 2.27
CA PRO A 276 25.41 44.30 1.87
C PRO A 276 26.15 44.52 0.54
N GLY A 277 25.44 45.02 -0.48
CA GLY A 277 25.98 45.24 -1.82
C GLY A 277 25.50 44.27 -2.90
N GLY A 278 24.66 43.27 -2.56
CA GLY A 278 23.99 42.40 -3.54
C GLY A 278 24.93 41.48 -4.31
N VAL A 279 26.09 41.15 -3.72
CA VAL A 279 27.10 40.28 -4.32
C VAL A 279 26.98 38.88 -3.72
N GLU A 280 25.84 38.25 -3.96
CA GLU A 280 25.54 36.90 -3.48
C GLU A 280 26.00 35.86 -4.51
N PRO A 281 26.64 34.75 -4.09
CA PRO A 281 27.02 33.70 -5.02
C PRO A 281 25.79 32.86 -5.38
N GLU A 282 25.51 32.73 -6.68
CA GLU A 282 24.51 31.79 -7.17
C GLU A 282 25.06 30.36 -7.07
N LEU A 283 24.63 29.62 -6.05
CA LEU A 283 25.00 28.23 -5.85
C LEU A 283 23.81 27.32 -6.18
N SER A 284 24.04 26.32 -7.01
CA SER A 284 23.07 25.25 -7.27
C SER A 284 23.76 23.90 -7.28
N LEU A 285 23.05 22.90 -6.77
CA LEU A 285 23.41 21.50 -6.88
C LEU A 285 22.70 20.91 -8.10
N GLY A 286 23.46 20.49 -9.09
CA GLY A 286 22.96 19.86 -10.31
C GLY A 286 23.28 18.36 -10.36
N TYR A 287 22.37 17.56 -10.92
CA TYR A 287 22.64 16.17 -11.31
C TYR A 287 22.36 15.95 -12.79
N ASN A 288 23.23 15.21 -13.48
CA ASN A 288 23.02 14.76 -14.85
C ASN A 288 23.52 13.32 -15.02
N SER A 289 22.59 12.40 -15.27
CA SER A 289 22.86 10.98 -15.54
C SER A 289 23.86 10.74 -16.69
N GLN A 290 23.84 11.57 -17.74
CA GLN A 290 24.73 11.40 -18.90
C GLN A 290 26.22 11.64 -18.57
N SER A 291 26.52 12.37 -17.49
CA SER A 291 27.90 12.61 -17.06
C SER A 291 28.56 11.35 -16.46
N VAL A 292 27.76 10.33 -16.15
CA VAL A 292 28.21 9.01 -15.68
C VAL A 292 28.27 8.02 -16.84
N ASP A 293 27.28 8.04 -17.74
CA ASP A 293 27.13 7.08 -18.84
C ASP A 293 28.31 7.08 -19.84
N GLY A 294 29.10 8.16 -19.91
CA GLY A 294 30.29 8.27 -20.76
C GLY A 294 31.62 7.85 -20.11
N ARG A 295 31.63 7.48 -18.82
CA ARG A 295 32.87 7.14 -18.09
C ARG A 295 33.27 5.70 -18.38
N THR A 296 34.44 5.52 -19.00
CA THR A 296 35.00 4.19 -19.32
C THR A 296 36.35 3.98 -18.64
N ALA A 297 36.82 2.74 -18.52
CA ALA A 297 38.15 2.44 -17.95
C ALA A 297 39.33 3.04 -18.75
N ALA A 298 39.07 3.58 -19.94
CA ALA A 298 40.08 4.21 -20.80
C ALA A 298 40.23 5.73 -20.57
N THR A 299 39.42 6.34 -19.70
CA THR A 299 39.47 7.78 -19.37
C THR A 299 39.81 8.01 -17.90
N ASN A 300 40.54 9.08 -17.60
CA ASN A 300 40.90 9.46 -16.22
C ASN A 300 39.69 10.07 -15.51
N ASN A 301 38.79 9.21 -15.03
CA ASN A 301 37.55 9.61 -14.37
C ASN A 301 37.81 9.91 -12.89
N GLN A 302 38.31 11.11 -12.59
CA GLN A 302 38.40 11.55 -11.20
C GLN A 302 36.99 11.88 -10.70
N ALA A 303 36.61 11.28 -9.57
CA ALA A 303 35.39 11.68 -8.88
C ALA A 303 35.54 13.13 -8.41
N ASN A 304 34.47 13.91 -8.57
CA ASN A 304 34.40 15.19 -7.88
C ASN A 304 34.09 14.96 -6.39
N TRP A 305 34.10 16.05 -5.63
CA TRP A 305 33.94 15.99 -4.19
C TRP A 305 32.49 15.77 -3.71
N ILE A 306 31.51 15.89 -4.62
CA ILE A 306 30.07 15.85 -4.30
C ILE A 306 29.47 14.47 -4.57
N GLY A 307 29.94 13.82 -5.63
CA GLY A 307 29.48 12.49 -6.04
C GLY A 307 29.34 12.36 -7.55
N ASP A 308 29.27 11.11 -8.01
CA ASP A 308 29.10 10.82 -9.43
C ASP A 308 27.75 11.31 -9.95
N GLY A 309 27.79 11.99 -11.10
CA GLY A 309 26.61 12.60 -11.69
C GLY A 309 26.25 13.96 -11.13
N TRP A 310 26.83 14.35 -9.99
CA TRP A 310 26.53 15.60 -9.29
C TRP A 310 27.55 16.69 -9.61
N SER A 311 27.16 17.96 -9.58
CA SER A 311 28.06 19.11 -9.74
C SER A 311 27.60 20.29 -8.90
N MET A 312 28.56 21.05 -8.37
CA MET A 312 28.34 22.34 -7.71
C MET A 312 29.63 23.13 -7.87
N GLU A 313 29.75 23.80 -9.01
CA GLU A 313 30.96 24.52 -9.39
C GLU A 313 30.61 25.99 -9.69
N PRO A 314 31.25 26.96 -9.02
CA PRO A 314 31.05 28.39 -9.26
C PRO A 314 31.75 28.91 -10.54
N GLY A 315 32.21 28.00 -11.42
CA GLY A 315 32.92 28.29 -12.66
C GLY A 315 34.40 27.87 -12.65
N TYR A 316 34.95 27.54 -13.83
CA TYR A 316 36.36 27.15 -14.01
C TYR A 316 36.88 27.54 -15.41
N ILE A 317 38.20 27.56 -15.59
CA ILE A 317 38.88 27.71 -16.88
C ILE A 317 39.67 26.42 -17.15
N GLU A 318 39.47 25.81 -18.32
CA GLU A 318 40.24 24.63 -18.74
C GLU A 318 41.00 24.86 -20.06
N ARG A 319 42.02 24.03 -20.27
CA ARG A 319 42.73 23.95 -21.54
C ARG A 319 41.95 23.04 -22.49
N ARG A 320 41.78 23.49 -23.73
CA ARG A 320 41.27 22.67 -24.84
C ARG A 320 42.38 21.83 -25.46
#